data_AF-X0UGB3-F1
#
_entry.id   AF-X0UGB3-F1
#
_cell.length_a   1.000
_cell.length_b   1.000
_cell.length_c   1.000
_cell.angle_alpha   90.00
_cell.angle_beta   90.00
_cell.angle_gamma   90.00
#
_symmetry.space_group_name_H-M   'P 1'
#
loop_
_entity.id
_entity.type
_entity.pdbx_description
1 polymer ?
#
loop_
_entity_poly.entity_id
_entity_poly.type
_entity_poly.pdbx_seq_one_letter_code
_entity_poly.pdbx_strand_id
1 'polypeptide(L)'
;MNTRVDRTVVLALAAVMPAALSHCADGSASAPSPERIELAVQSGLEYIVAKQRPDGSFVCDKYPTAVTGLACLAIMANRDDKMMGKYTTALDKGIVYILKQQADNGTVGTSNLY
;
A
#
# COMPACT_ATOMS: atom_id res chain seq x y z
N MET A 1 57.95 -17.95 -21.50
CA MET A 1 57.45 -19.06 -20.67
C MET A 1 55.95 -18.90 -20.54
N ASN A 2 55.22 -19.95 -20.94
CA ASN A 2 53.78 -20.00 -21.21
C ASN A 2 52.88 -19.57 -20.03
N THR A 3 51.71 -18.99 -20.35
CA THR A 3 50.40 -19.68 -20.21
C THR A 3 49.28 -18.90 -20.89
N ARG A 4 48.43 -19.66 -21.59
CA ARG A 4 47.44 -19.26 -22.59
C ARG A 4 46.20 -18.66 -21.93
N VAL A 5 45.90 -17.40 -22.23
CA VAL A 5 44.61 -16.78 -21.89
C VAL A 5 43.53 -17.48 -22.75
N ASP A 6 42.58 -18.08 -22.04
CA ASP A 6 41.62 -19.06 -22.51
C ASP A 6 40.65 -18.45 -23.55
N ARG A 7 40.68 -18.99 -24.77
CA ARG A 7 39.90 -18.54 -25.94
C ARG A 7 38.41 -18.94 -25.84
N THR A 8 37.96 -19.38 -24.67
CA THR A 8 36.60 -19.91 -24.42
C THR A 8 35.60 -18.86 -23.94
N VAL A 9 36.02 -17.68 -23.48
CA VAL A 9 35.08 -16.67 -22.95
C VAL A 9 34.34 -15.90 -24.07
N VAL A 10 34.72 -16.06 -25.34
CA VAL A 10 34.14 -15.29 -26.47
C VAL A 10 32.81 -15.89 -27.00
N LEU A 11 32.33 -17.03 -26.48
CA LEU A 11 31.21 -17.75 -27.09
C LEU A 11 29.94 -17.89 -26.23
N ALA A 12 29.56 -16.86 -25.48
CA ALA A 12 28.27 -16.84 -24.77
C ALA A 12 27.53 -15.50 -24.84
N LEU A 13 27.75 -14.70 -25.89
CA LEU A 13 27.03 -13.45 -26.14
C LEU A 13 26.37 -13.45 -27.52
N ALA A 14 25.60 -14.49 -27.83
CA ALA A 14 24.83 -14.56 -29.07
C ALA A 14 23.62 -15.50 -28.91
N ALA A 15 22.67 -15.13 -28.06
CA ALA A 15 21.37 -15.79 -28.06
C ALA A 15 20.27 -14.86 -27.53
N VAL A 16 19.46 -14.40 -28.48
CA VAL A 16 18.02 -14.16 -28.33
C VAL A 16 17.60 -12.92 -27.54
N MET A 17 17.32 -11.83 -28.27
CA MET A 17 16.12 -11.00 -28.03
C MET A 17 15.67 -10.37 -29.36
N PRO A 18 14.91 -11.10 -30.20
CA PRO A 18 14.10 -10.48 -31.23
C PRO A 18 12.78 -9.98 -30.62
N ALA A 19 12.24 -8.92 -31.22
CA ALA A 19 10.90 -8.38 -31.00
C ALA A 19 10.70 -7.47 -29.77
N ALA A 20 11.33 -6.30 -29.82
CA ALA A 20 10.64 -5.08 -29.42
C ALA A 20 9.48 -4.80 -30.39
N LEU A 21 8.42 -5.61 -30.33
CA LEU A 21 7.16 -5.34 -31.00
C LEU A 21 6.16 -4.92 -29.93
N SER A 22 5.76 -3.66 -30.04
CA SER A 22 4.38 -3.23 -29.81
C SER A 22 3.76 -3.63 -28.47
N HIS A 23 3.89 -2.73 -27.48
CA HIS A 23 2.84 -2.56 -26.49
C HIS A 23 2.39 -1.09 -26.46
N CYS A 24 1.89 -0.63 -27.60
CA CYS A 24 1.00 0.52 -27.68
C CYS A 24 -0.36 0.01 -28.22
N ALA A 25 -1.13 -0.63 -27.35
CA ALA A 25 -2.56 -0.94 -27.51
C ALA A 25 -3.08 -1.16 -26.08
N ASP A 26 -4.21 -0.66 -25.61
CA ASP A 26 -5.32 -0.01 -26.30
C ASP A 26 -6.11 0.84 -25.29
N GLY A 27 -6.57 2.00 -25.74
CA GLY A 27 -7.39 2.93 -24.97
C GLY A 27 -8.88 2.59 -25.02
N SER A 28 -9.27 1.45 -24.46
CA SER A 28 -10.66 1.17 -24.10
C SER A 28 -10.69 0.29 -22.86
N ALA A 29 -10.52 0.91 -21.70
CA ALA A 29 -10.71 0.20 -20.44
C ALA A 29 -12.20 -0.12 -20.30
N SER A 30 -12.60 -1.36 -20.60
CA SER A 30 -13.92 -1.84 -20.19
C SER A 30 -14.06 -1.64 -18.69
N ALA A 31 -15.27 -1.32 -18.22
CA ALA A 31 -15.52 -1.20 -16.78
C ALA A 31 -14.99 -2.47 -16.07
N PRO A 32 -14.28 -2.31 -14.94
CA PRO A 32 -13.73 -3.44 -14.21
C PRO A 32 -14.86 -4.38 -13.75
N SER A 33 -14.62 -5.69 -13.79
CA SER A 33 -15.57 -6.65 -13.23
C SER A 33 -15.72 -6.46 -11.72
N PRO A 34 -16.88 -6.82 -11.13
CA PRO A 34 -17.08 -6.74 -9.67
C PRO A 34 -15.97 -7.44 -8.88
N GLU A 35 -15.56 -8.63 -9.30
CA GLU A 35 -14.46 -9.39 -8.68
C GLU A 35 -13.13 -8.62 -8.67
N ARG A 36 -12.82 -7.89 -9.75
CA ARG A 36 -11.61 -7.06 -9.81
C ARG A 36 -11.69 -5.86 -8.87
N ILE A 37 -12.88 -5.29 -8.70
CA ILE A 37 -13.11 -4.19 -7.75
C ILE A 37 -12.92 -4.70 -6.32
N GLU A 38 -13.54 -5.82 -5.97
CA GLU A 38 -13.40 -6.46 -4.65
C GLU A 38 -11.94 -6.79 -4.33
N LEU A 39 -11.22 -7.38 -5.28
CA LEU A 39 -9.80 -7.69 -5.11
C LEU A 39 -8.95 -6.42 -4.92
N ALA A 40 -9.24 -5.35 -5.65
CA ALA A 40 -8.55 -4.07 -5.50
C ALA A 40 -8.80 -3.44 -4.12
N VAL A 41 -10.04 -3.48 -3.64
CA VAL A 41 -10.42 -3.02 -2.30
C VAL A 41 -9.70 -3.84 -1.24
N GLN A 42 -9.76 -5.17 -1.32
CA GLN A 42 -9.08 -6.07 -0.39
C GLN A 42 -7.58 -5.78 -0.32
N SER A 43 -6.93 -5.68 -1.49
CA SER A 43 -5.49 -5.40 -1.58
C SER A 43 -5.13 -4.03 -0.98
N GLY A 44 -5.97 -3.02 -1.20
CA GLY A 44 -5.79 -1.68 -0.63
C GLY A 44 -5.90 -1.70 0.90
N LEU A 45 -6.89 -2.41 1.44
CA LEU A 45 -7.06 -2.54 2.90
C LEU A 45 -5.91 -3.31 3.54
N GLU A 46 -5.42 -4.36 2.89
CA GLU A 46 -4.24 -5.11 3.37
C GLU A 46 -3.00 -4.24 3.41
N TYR A 47 -2.78 -3.43 2.36
CA TYR A 47 -1.69 -2.47 2.35
C TYR A 47 -1.81 -1.47 3.50
N ILE A 48 -3.00 -0.89 3.72
CA ILE A 48 -3.22 0.07 4.81
C ILE A 48 -2.88 -0.56 6.16
N VAL A 49 -3.43 -1.74 6.47
CA VAL A 49 -3.17 -2.43 7.74
C VAL A 49 -1.69 -2.76 7.92
N ALA A 50 -1.01 -3.19 6.86
CA ALA A 50 0.43 -3.49 6.89
C ALA A 50 1.31 -2.24 7.14
N LYS A 51 0.77 -1.03 6.92
CA LYS A 51 1.44 0.24 7.17
C LYS A 51 1.04 0.90 8.49
N GLN A 52 0.36 0.19 9.39
CA GLN A 52 0.13 0.68 10.74
C GLN A 52 1.41 0.61 11.58
N ARG A 53 1.73 1.70 12.28
CA ARG A 53 2.86 1.80 13.20
C ARG A 53 2.48 1.18 14.57
N PRO A 54 3.48 0.82 15.41
CA PRO A 54 3.22 0.24 16.73
C PRO A 54 2.40 1.12 17.68
N ASP A 55 2.44 2.45 17.49
CA ASP A 55 1.67 3.42 18.27
C ASP A 55 0.18 3.50 17.88
N GLY A 56 -0.22 2.79 16.81
CA GLY A 56 -1.57 2.76 16.27
C GLY A 56 -1.81 3.74 15.11
N SER A 57 -0.89 4.66 14.83
CA SER A 57 -0.99 5.57 13.69
C SER A 57 -0.71 4.86 12.37
N PHE A 58 -1.23 5.39 11.27
CA PHE A 58 -0.83 4.97 9.93
C PHE A 58 0.30 5.85 9.38
N VAL A 59 1.16 5.28 8.53
CA VAL A 59 2.34 5.96 8.00
C VAL A 59 1.96 7.27 7.28
N CYS A 60 2.33 8.38 7.91
CA CYS A 60 2.37 9.72 7.35
C CYS A 60 3.30 10.57 8.23
N ASP A 61 4.05 11.47 7.60
CA ASP A 61 4.99 12.34 8.32
C ASP A 61 4.37 13.69 8.65
N LYS A 62 3.48 14.20 7.80
CA LYS A 62 2.94 15.56 7.92
C LYS A 62 1.62 15.64 8.70
N TYR A 63 0.71 14.69 8.49
CA TYR A 63 -0.63 14.72 9.07
C TYR A 63 -1.04 13.34 9.63
N PRO A 64 -0.31 12.80 10.62
CA PRO A 64 -0.52 11.44 11.10
C PRO A 64 -1.93 11.22 11.67
N THR A 65 -2.50 12.19 12.40
CA THR A 65 -3.87 12.09 12.96
C THR A 65 -4.93 12.05 11.86
N ALA A 66 -4.85 12.95 10.88
CA ALA A 66 -5.81 13.01 9.79
C ALA A 66 -5.74 11.76 8.89
N VAL A 67 -4.53 11.31 8.54
CA VAL A 67 -4.34 10.09 7.74
C VAL A 67 -4.81 8.86 8.50
N THR A 68 -4.57 8.80 9.81
CA THR A 68 -5.09 7.71 10.64
C THR A 68 -6.62 7.70 10.66
N GLY A 69 -7.27 8.86 10.78
CA GLY A 69 -8.73 8.97 10.66
C GLY A 69 -9.26 8.47 9.32
N LEU A 70 -8.61 8.85 8.21
CA LEU A 70 -8.99 8.41 6.89
C LEU A 70 -8.82 6.89 6.70
N ALA A 71 -7.73 6.31 7.22
CA ALA A 71 -7.51 4.87 7.19
C ALA A 71 -8.58 4.11 7.98
N CYS A 72 -8.93 4.58 9.17
CA CYS A 72 -10.01 4.01 9.98
C CYS A 72 -11.36 4.06 9.24
N LEU A 73 -11.68 5.18 8.59
CA LEU A 73 -12.88 5.31 7.76
C LEU A 73 -12.92 4.29 6.61
N ALA A 74 -11.80 4.11 5.91
CA ALA A 74 -11.70 3.15 4.80
C ALA A 74 -11.93 1.70 5.28
N ILE A 75 -11.40 1.34 6.45
CA ILE A 75 -11.61 0.04 7.09
C ILE A 75 -13.08 -0.15 7.48
N MET A 76 -13.72 0.87 8.07
CA MET A 76 -15.13 0.80 8.47
C MET A 76 -16.09 0.72 7.27
N ALA A 77 -15.77 1.40 6.17
CA ALA A 77 -16.60 1.42 4.98
C ALA A 77 -16.74 0.05 4.30
N ASN A 78 -15.79 -0.85 4.49
CA ASN A 78 -15.76 -2.17 3.88
C ASN A 78 -15.97 -3.31 4.89
N ARG A 79 -16.72 -3.05 5.96
CA ARG A 79 -16.96 -4.05 7.00
C ARG A 79 -17.93 -5.13 6.51
N ASP A 80 -17.40 -6.28 6.11
CA ASP A 80 -18.14 -7.52 5.95
C ASP A 80 -17.72 -8.55 7.02
N ASP A 81 -18.41 -9.70 7.08
CA ASP A 81 -18.10 -10.77 8.02
C ASP A 81 -16.70 -11.39 7.79
N LYS A 82 -16.16 -11.30 6.56
CA LYS A 82 -14.85 -11.83 6.17
C LYS A 82 -13.70 -10.92 6.60
N MET A 83 -13.99 -9.63 6.82
CA MET A 83 -13.04 -8.59 7.24
C MET A 83 -12.90 -8.50 8.77
N MET A 84 -13.33 -9.52 9.51
CA MET A 84 -13.13 -9.60 10.96
C MET A 84 -11.68 -9.95 11.34
N GLY A 85 -11.28 -9.63 12.57
CA GLY A 85 -9.96 -9.98 13.11
C GLY A 85 -8.92 -8.88 12.87
N LYS A 86 -7.98 -9.08 11.92
CA LYS A 86 -6.84 -8.18 11.71
C LYS A 86 -7.25 -6.72 11.47
N TYR A 87 -8.33 -6.49 10.73
CA TYR A 87 -8.84 -5.15 10.45
C TYR A 87 -9.50 -4.52 11.67
N THR A 88 -10.24 -5.30 12.48
CA THR A 88 -10.83 -4.84 13.74
C THR A 88 -9.75 -4.42 14.73
N THR A 89 -8.73 -5.25 14.92
CA THR A 89 -7.59 -4.91 15.78
C THR A 89 -6.84 -3.66 15.29
N ALA A 90 -6.65 -3.51 13.98
CA ALA A 90 -6.03 -2.32 13.41
C ALA A 90 -6.89 -1.07 13.62
N LEU A 91 -8.20 -1.18 13.41
CA LEU A 91 -9.17 -0.11 13.64
C LEU A 91 -9.16 0.34 15.11
N ASP A 92 -9.21 -0.59 16.06
CA ASP A 92 -9.20 -0.29 17.49
C ASP A 92 -7.94 0.48 17.89
N LYS A 93 -6.76 0.04 17.41
CA LYS A 93 -5.49 0.75 17.63
C LYS A 93 -5.50 2.15 17.02
N GLY A 94 -6.05 2.30 15.83
CA GLY A 94 -6.17 3.59 15.14
C GLY A 94 -7.08 4.56 15.90
N ILE A 95 -8.23 4.08 16.40
CA ILE A 95 -9.15 4.88 17.22
C ILE A 95 -8.47 5.30 18.52
N VAL A 96 -7.80 4.38 19.21
CA VAL A 96 -7.03 4.70 20.44
C VAL A 96 -5.96 5.75 20.16
N TYR A 97 -5.25 5.66 19.03
CA TYR A 97 -4.30 6.68 18.62
C TYR A 97 -4.98 8.04 18.44
N ILE A 98 -6.08 8.11 17.68
CA ILE A 98 -6.82 9.36 17.42
C ILE A 98 -7.29 10.01 18.72
N LEU A 99 -7.84 9.22 19.65
CA LEU A 99 -8.30 9.71 20.96
C LEU A 99 -7.17 10.31 21.79
N LYS A 100 -5.95 9.77 21.70
CA LYS A 100 -4.76 10.35 22.36
C LYS A 100 -4.34 11.70 21.77
N GLN A 101 -4.81 12.06 20.57
CA GLN A 101 -4.52 13.35 19.91
C GLN A 101 -5.60 14.40 20.17
N GLN A 102 -6.56 14.12 21.05
CA GLN A 102 -7.58 15.07 21.45
C GLN A 102 -7.00 16.08 22.44
N ALA A 103 -7.25 17.37 22.19
CA ALA A 103 -6.99 18.46 23.14
C ALA A 103 -8.15 18.62 24.14
N ASP A 104 -7.91 19.31 25.25
CA ASP A 104 -8.91 19.51 26.32
C ASP A 104 -10.21 20.19 25.84
N ASN A 105 -10.12 20.99 24.77
CA ASN A 105 -11.28 21.64 24.15
C ASN A 105 -12.07 20.71 23.19
N GLY A 106 -11.70 19.43 23.11
CA GLY A 106 -12.35 18.42 22.27
C GLY A 106 -11.87 18.37 20.82
N THR A 107 -10.99 19.29 20.39
CA THR A 107 -10.41 19.25 19.04
C THR A 107 -9.44 18.09 18.88
N VAL A 108 -9.36 17.50 17.69
CA VAL A 108 -8.51 16.33 17.42
C VAL A 108 -7.54 16.64 16.28
N GLY A 109 -6.25 16.56 16.56
CA GLY A 109 -5.17 16.90 15.61
C GLY A 109 -4.21 17.94 16.18
N THR A 110 -3.26 18.39 15.36
CA THR A 110 -2.33 19.45 15.77
C THR A 110 -3.08 20.76 15.95
N SER A 111 -3.31 21.13 17.21
CA SER A 111 -3.99 22.35 17.66
C SER A 111 -3.23 23.65 17.37
N ASN A 112 -2.04 23.58 16.77
CA ASN A 112 -1.16 24.73 16.52
C ASN A 112 -1.36 25.38 15.14
N LEU A 113 -2.61 25.46 14.64
CA LEU A 113 -2.93 26.13 13.37
C LEU A 113 -3.73 27.43 13.56
N TYR A 114 -3.80 27.97 14.79
CA TYR A 114 -4.35 29.29 15.09
C TYR A 114 -3.54 29.98 16.18
#